data_AF-A0AAV0QHM9-F1
#
_entry.id   AF-A0AAV0QHM9-F1
#
_cell.length_a   1.000
_cell.length_b   1.000
_cell.length_c   1.000
_cell.angle_alpha   90.00
_cell.angle_beta   90.00
_cell.angle_gamma   90.00
#
_symmetry.space_group_name_H-M   'P 1'
#
loop_
_entity.id
_entity.type
_entity.pdbx_description
1 polymer ?
#
loop_
_entity_poly.entity_id
_entity_poly.type
_entity_poly.pdbx_seq_one_letter_code
_entity_poly.pdbx_strand_id
1 'polypeptide(L)'
;MRGEQVRNWFARQLMLPEWMIDIPDNLSQDWYVFARPARKRCFVVASNGTTVSRQRNGSTLHCFPSALPNGAKTREPSGPAHSYSTLDCIFHE
;
A
#
# COMPACT_ATOMS: atom_id res chain seq x y z
N MET A 1 8.53 -10.55 -15.96
CA MET A 1 9.26 -11.01 -14.75
C MET A 1 8.67 -12.35 -14.33
N ARG A 2 9.49 -13.31 -13.84
CA ARG A 2 8.98 -14.57 -13.28
C ARG A 2 8.14 -14.27 -12.02
N GLY A 3 7.10 -15.05 -11.75
CA GLY A 3 6.13 -14.75 -10.66
C GLY A 3 6.78 -14.55 -9.27
N GLU A 4 7.85 -15.30 -8.98
CA GLU A 4 8.62 -15.13 -7.75
C GLU A 4 9.37 -13.80 -7.66
N GLN A 5 9.97 -13.35 -8.77
CA GLN A 5 10.68 -12.08 -8.82
C GLN A 5 9.72 -10.91 -8.56
N VAL A 6 8.51 -10.98 -9.13
CA VAL A 6 7.45 -9.98 -8.89
C VAL A 6 7.05 -9.95 -7.42
N ARG A 7 6.81 -11.12 -6.82
CA ARG A 7 6.48 -11.23 -5.40
C ARG A 7 7.58 -10.63 -4.53
N ASN A 8 8.83 -10.98 -4.78
CA ASN A 8 9.97 -10.48 -4.00
C ASN A 8 10.17 -8.97 -4.16
N TRP A 9 9.88 -8.43 -5.34
CA TRP A 9 9.87 -6.98 -5.55
C TRP A 9 8.79 -6.29 -4.71
N PHE A 10 7.54 -6.79 -4.76
CA PHE A 10 6.44 -6.21 -3.97
C PHE A 10 6.65 -6.34 -2.46
N ALA A 11 7.33 -7.40 -1.99
CA ALA A 11 7.63 -7.59 -0.58
C ALA A 11 8.54 -6.50 0.03
N ARG A 12 9.22 -5.73 -0.82
CA ARG A 12 10.20 -4.70 -0.41
C ARG A 12 9.70 -3.26 -0.60
N GLN A 13 8.43 -3.07 -0.94
CA GLN A 13 7.89 -1.72 -1.25
C GLN A 13 7.49 -0.92 -0.01
N LEU A 14 7.17 -1.59 1.11
CA LEU A 14 6.73 -0.91 2.33
C LEU A 14 7.91 -0.55 3.23
N MET A 15 7.93 0.70 3.70
CA MET A 15 8.83 1.14 4.76
C MET A 15 8.46 0.44 6.07
N LEU A 16 9.44 -0.17 6.73
CA LEU A 16 9.22 -0.92 7.96
C LEU A 16 9.74 -0.09 9.14
N PRO A 17 8.92 0.11 10.19
CA PRO A 17 9.40 0.78 11.38
C PRO A 17 10.40 -0.11 12.11
N GLU A 18 11.34 0.53 12.79
CA GLU A 18 12.19 -0.10 13.79
C GLU A 18 11.63 0.19 15.18
N TRP A 19 12.10 -0.54 16.19
CA TRP A 19 11.78 -0.23 17.57
C TRP A 19 12.42 1.10 17.96
N MET A 20 11.63 2.01 18.53
CA MET A 20 12.16 3.25 19.11
C MET A 20 12.78 2.93 20.47
N ILE A 21 14.07 2.58 20.46
CA ILE A 21 14.86 2.33 21.66
C ILE A 21 15.40 3.66 22.20
N ASP A 22 15.95 4.47 21.29
CA ASP A 22 16.43 5.81 21.59
C ASP A 22 15.34 6.84 21.26
N ILE A 23 15.02 7.70 22.22
CA ILE A 23 13.98 8.71 22.08
C ILE A 23 14.63 10.00 21.57
N PRO A 24 14.22 10.55 20.42
CA PRO A 24 14.72 11.85 19.95
C PRO A 24 14.36 12.98 20.93
N ASP A 25 15.30 13.87 21.23
CA ASP A 25 15.08 15.00 22.14
C ASP A 25 13.94 15.93 21.68
N ASN A 26 13.72 16.02 20.37
CA ASN A 26 12.71 16.84 19.70
C ASN A 26 11.43 16.07 19.31
N LEU A 27 11.14 14.94 19.97
CA LEU A 27 10.00 14.06 19.62
C LEU A 27 8.67 14.82 19.53
N SER A 28 8.41 15.80 20.39
CA SER A 28 7.13 16.54 20.41
C SER A 28 7.02 17.64 19.35
N GLN A 29 8.10 17.98 18.65
CA GLN A 29 8.18 19.13 17.75
C GLN A 29 8.32 18.68 16.29
N ASP A 30 9.21 17.72 16.05
CA ASP A 30 9.64 17.36 14.68
C ASP A 30 9.09 16.00 14.24
N TRP A 31 8.32 15.31 15.08
CA TRP A 31 7.78 13.98 14.79
C TRP A 31 6.26 13.92 14.93
N TYR A 32 5.65 13.11 14.06
CA TYR A 32 4.25 12.74 14.16
C TYR A 32 4.11 11.31 14.64
N VAL A 33 3.12 11.07 15.49
CA VAL A 33 2.79 9.73 15.99
C VAL A 33 1.42 9.31 15.47
N PHE A 34 1.33 8.08 14.98
CA PHE A 34 0.08 7.50 14.52
C PHE A 34 -0.21 6.20 15.25
N ALA A 35 -1.39 6.10 15.89
CA ALA A 35 -1.83 4.86 16.51
C ALA A 35 -2.09 3.81 15.42
N ARG A 36 -1.44 2.65 15.52
CA ARG A 36 -1.48 1.60 14.49
C ARG A 36 -2.51 0.53 14.87
N PRO A 37 -3.63 0.36 14.13
CA PRO A 37 -4.63 -0.67 14.42
C PRO A 37 -4.04 -2.09 14.38
N ALA A 38 -4.48 -2.99 15.27
CA ALA A 38 -4.01 -4.37 15.35
C ALA A 38 -4.56 -5.27 14.23
N ARG A 39 -4.13 -5.03 12.98
CA ARG A 39 -4.59 -5.74 11.77
C ARG A 39 -3.46 -5.97 10.75
N LYS A 40 -3.78 -6.56 9.59
CA LYS A 40 -2.80 -6.90 8.54
C LYS A 40 -2.45 -5.67 7.71
N ARG A 41 -1.17 -5.30 7.68
CA ARG A 41 -0.65 -4.27 6.77
C ARG A 41 -0.60 -4.82 5.34
N CYS A 42 -1.01 -4.02 4.37
CA CYS A 42 -1.02 -4.40 2.96
C CYS A 42 -0.58 -3.24 2.06
N PHE A 43 0.09 -3.60 0.97
CA PHE A 43 0.44 -2.67 -0.10
C PHE A 43 -0.66 -2.69 -1.16
N VAL A 44 -1.23 -1.54 -1.50
CA VAL A 44 -2.35 -1.43 -2.43
C VAL A 44 -1.91 -0.69 -3.68
N VAL A 45 -2.21 -1.26 -4.85
CA VAL A 45 -1.97 -0.63 -6.15
C VAL A 45 -3.26 -0.57 -6.94
N ALA A 46 -3.69 0.64 -7.31
CA ALA A 46 -4.79 0.89 -8.24
C ALA A 46 -4.23 1.31 -9.59
N SER A 47 -4.49 0.53 -10.64
CA SER A 47 -4.00 0.80 -12.00
C SER A 47 -4.78 -0.03 -13.01
N ASN A 48 -4.85 0.42 -14.27
CA ASN A 48 -5.43 -0.34 -15.39
C ASN A 48 -6.86 -0.86 -15.13
N GLY A 49 -7.65 -0.11 -14.38
CA GLY A 49 -9.05 -0.43 -14.08
C GLY A 49 -9.24 -1.50 -13.01
N THR A 50 -8.25 -1.73 -12.16
CA THR A 50 -8.34 -2.66 -11.02
C THR A 50 -7.49 -2.21 -9.84
N THR A 51 -7.82 -2.69 -8.66
CA THR A 51 -7.03 -2.50 -7.44
C THR A 51 -6.61 -3.85 -6.89
N VAL A 52 -5.31 -3.97 -6.59
CA VAL A 52 -4.71 -5.17 -6.02
C VAL A 52 -4.10 -4.82 -4.67
N SER A 53 -4.53 -5.50 -3.61
CA SER A 53 -3.86 -5.45 -2.31
C SER A 53 -2.93 -6.64 -2.16
N ARG A 54 -1.77 -6.42 -1.54
CA ARG A 54 -0.72 -7.42 -1.34
C ARG A 54 -0.28 -7.47 0.12
N GLN A 55 0.02 -8.67 0.61
CA GLN A 55 0.59 -8.87 1.93
C GLN A 55 2.04 -8.38 1.99
N ARG A 56 2.61 -8.25 3.19
CA ARG A 56 4.02 -7.87 3.41
C ARG A 56 5.01 -8.77 2.67
N ASN A 57 4.69 -10.04 2.45
CA ASN A 57 5.53 -10.96 1.68
C ASN A 57 5.37 -10.82 0.15
N GLY A 58 4.62 -9.82 -0.33
CA GLY A 58 4.37 -9.52 -1.74
C GLY A 58 3.30 -10.38 -2.43
N SER A 59 2.78 -11.40 -1.75
CA SER A 59 1.66 -12.20 -2.28
C SER A 59 0.39 -11.36 -2.41
N THR A 60 -0.42 -11.65 -3.43
CA THR A 60 -1.72 -11.00 -3.59
C THR A 60 -2.64 -11.40 -2.44
N LEU A 61 -3.28 -10.42 -1.84
CA LEU A 61 -4.33 -10.60 -0.83
C LEU A 61 -5.71 -10.54 -1.51
N HIS A 62 -6.01 -9.44 -2.21
CA HIS A 62 -7.28 -9.27 -2.94
C HIS A 62 -7.06 -8.59 -4.30
N CYS A 63 -8.01 -8.81 -5.21
CA CYS A 63 -8.17 -8.10 -6.47
C CYS A 63 -9.62 -7.63 -6.55
N PHE A 64 -9.85 -6.31 -6.61
CA PHE A 64 -11.17 -5.72 -6.49
C PHE A 64 -11.26 -4.37 -7.22
N PRO A 65 -12.46 -3.94 -7.65
CA PRO A 65 -12.66 -2.57 -8.12
C PRO A 65 -12.63 -1.59 -6.93
N SER A 66 -12.07 -0.40 -7.11
CA SER A 66 -12.11 0.67 -6.09
C SER A 66 -12.36 2.04 -6.71
N ALA A 67 -12.74 3.00 -5.87
CA ALA A 67 -12.86 4.40 -6.25
C ALA A 67 -11.53 5.16 -6.39
N LEU A 68 -10.38 4.49 -6.16
CA LEU A 68 -9.07 5.08 -6.41
C LEU A 68 -8.90 5.37 -7.92
N PRO A 69 -8.13 6.40 -8.30
CA PRO A 69 -7.83 6.68 -9.70
C PRO A 69 -7.33 5.42 -10.44
N ASN A 70 -7.99 5.10 -11.56
CA ASN A 70 -7.74 3.88 -12.36
C ASN A 70 -7.88 2.55 -11.61
N GLY A 71 -8.58 2.52 -10.47
CA GLY A 71 -8.85 1.33 -9.66
C GLY A 71 -10.07 0.51 -10.10
N ALA A 72 -10.84 0.96 -11.08
CA ALA A 72 -12.00 0.27 -11.64
C ALA A 72 -12.18 0.60 -13.13
N LYS A 73 -12.79 -0.30 -13.90
CA LYS A 73 -13.20 -0.04 -15.29
C LYS A 73 -14.49 0.79 -15.29
N THR A 74 -14.39 2.10 -15.44
CA THR A 74 -15.52 3.02 -15.55
C THR A 74 -15.68 3.51 -16.99
N ARG A 75 -16.89 3.94 -17.37
CA ARG A 75 -17.16 4.54 -18.70
C ARG A 75 -16.41 5.86 -18.88
N GLU A 76 -16.31 6.64 -17.81
CA GLU A 76 -15.54 7.88 -17.76
C GLU A 76 -14.16 7.60 -17.16
N PRO A 77 -13.05 8.04 -17.80
CA PRO A 77 -11.73 7.91 -17.22
C PRO A 77 -11.64 8.73 -15.92
N SER A 78 -11.24 8.10 -14.81
CA SER A 78 -11.01 8.79 -13.52
C SER A 78 -9.66 9.54 -13.46
N GLY A 79 -8.99 9.71 -14.61
CA GLY A 79 -7.70 10.35 -14.74
C GLY A 79 -7.00 10.01 -16.05
N PRO A 80 -5.75 10.45 -16.25
CA PRO A 80 -4.93 10.07 -17.40
C PRO A 80 -4.83 8.55 -17.54
N ALA A 81 -4.74 8.04 -18.77
CA ALA A 81 -4.63 6.60 -19.05
C ALA A 81 -3.44 5.91 -18.36
N HIS A 82 -2.42 6.68 -17.93
CA HIS A 82 -1.21 6.19 -17.26
C HIS A 82 -1.15 6.53 -15.76
N SER A 83 -2.21 7.07 -15.15
CA SER A 83 -2.20 7.29 -13.70
C SER A 83 -2.35 5.98 -12.93
N TYR A 84 -1.70 5.91 -11.77
CA TYR A 84 -1.84 4.83 -10.82
C TYR A 84 -1.77 5.38 -9.40
N SER A 85 -2.36 4.67 -8.44
CA SER A 85 -2.27 5.01 -7.02
C SER A 85 -1.58 3.87 -6.27
N THR A 86 -0.64 4.21 -5.38
CA THR A 86 0.00 3.28 -4.46
C THR A 86 -0.24 3.73 -3.04
N LEU A 87 -0.70 2.82 -2.18
CA LEU A 87 -1.00 3.13 -0.79
C LEU A 87 -0.40 2.08 0.14
N ASP A 88 -0.03 2.53 1.34
CA ASP A 88 0.29 1.71 2.48
C ASP A 88 -0.93 1.67 3.40
N CYS A 89 -1.57 0.51 3.49
CA CYS A 89 -2.85 0.35 4.15
C CYS A 89 -2.78 -0.68 5.28
N ILE A 90 -3.73 -0.59 6.20
CA ILE A 90 -4.02 -1.63 7.17
C ILE A 90 -5.42 -2.14 6.87
N PHE A 91 -5.51 -3.40 6.43
CA PHE A 91 -6.79 -4.01 6.05
C PHE A 91 -7.53 -4.51 7.29
N HIS A 92 -8.78 -4.08 7.43
CA HIS A 92 -9.73 -4.58 8.41
C HIS A 92 -10.79 -5.43 7.68
N GLU A 93 -11.02 -6.65 8.17
CA GLU A 93 -12.05 -7.57 7.66
C GLU A 93 -13.47 -7.09 7.98
#